data_AF-A0A962SYP2-F1
#
_entry.id   AF-A0A962SYP2-F1
#
_cell.length_a   1.000
_cell.length_b   1.000
_cell.length_c   1.000
_cell.angle_alpha   90.00
_cell.angle_beta   90.00
_cell.angle_gamma   90.00
#
_symmetry.space_group_name_H-M   'P 1'
#
loop_
_entity.id
_entity.type
_entity.pdbx_description
1 polymer ?
#
loop_
_entity_poly.entity_id
_entity_poly.type
_entity_poly.pdbx_seq_one_letter_code
_entity_poly.pdbx_strand_id
1 'polypeptide(L)' 'MKVIETGLPGVLLLEPKVFGDARGFFMETWQAARYQEAGMPERFVQDNHSRSRRGVLRGLHYQLVQPQGKLV' A
#
# COMPACT_ATOMS: atom_id res chain seq x y z
N MET A 1 7.91 7.77 -6.51
CA MET A 1 6.88 7.67 -5.45
C MET A 1 7.39 8.52 -4.31
N LYS A 2 6.53 9.34 -3.70
CA LYS A 2 6.91 10.07 -2.49
C LYS A 2 6.55 9.21 -1.28
N VAL A 3 7.47 9.11 -0.34
CA VAL A 3 7.30 8.36 0.92
C VAL A 3 7.19 9.39 2.03
N ILE A 4 6.11 9.32 2.81
CA ILE A 4 5.83 10.27 3.89
C ILE A 4 5.68 9.49 5.18
N GLU A 5 6.49 9.82 6.18
CA GLU A 5 6.34 9.26 7.52
C GLU A 5 5.08 9.83 8.18
N THR A 6 4.33 8.97 8.87
CA THR A 6 3.18 9.40 9.67
C THR A 6 3.57 9.60 11.13
N GLY A 7 2.65 10.09 11.95
CA GLY A 7 2.85 10.19 13.41
C GLY A 7 2.97 8.83 14.11
N LEU A 8 2.65 7.72 13.43
CA LEU A 8 2.83 6.36 13.96
C LEU A 8 4.09 5.74 13.32
N PRO A 9 5.16 5.48 14.11
CA PRO A 9 6.40 4.92 13.58
C PRO A 9 6.16 3.60 12.83
N GLY A 10 6.79 3.46 11.66
CA GLY A 10 6.62 2.30 10.78
C GLY A 10 5.39 2.33 9.88
N VAL A 11 4.49 3.32 10.04
CA VAL A 11 3.39 3.57 9.10
C VAL A 11 3.77 4.68 8.13
N LEU A 12 3.75 4.34 6.85
CA LEU A 12 4.17 5.20 5.74
C LEU A 12 2.98 5.49 4.83
N LEU A 13 2.84 6.75 4.41
CA LEU A 13 1.94 7.16 3.34
C LEU A 13 2.72 7.22 2.02
N LEU A 14 2.25 6.47 1.02
CA LEU A 14 2.87 6.37 -0.30
C LEU A 14 2.05 7.12 -1.33
N GLU A 15 2.67 8.09 -1.99
CA GLU A 15 2.06 8.80 -3.11
C GLU A 15 2.65 8.27 -4.43
N PRO A 16 1.92 7.39 -5.15
CA PRO A 16 2.36 6.90 -6.44
C PRO A 16 2.29 8.01 -7.49
N LYS A 17 3.10 7.89 -8.54
CA LYS A 17 2.97 8.77 -9.70
C LYS A 17 1.80 8.26 -10.54
N VAL A 18 0.82 9.14 -10.77
CA VAL A 18 -0.34 8.87 -11.63
C VAL A 18 -0.13 9.58 -12.96
N PHE A 19 -0.23 8.83 -14.05
CA PHE A 19 -0.12 9.32 -15.41
C PHE A 19 -1.53 9.37 -16.01
N GLY A 20 -2.09 10.56 -16.18
CA GLY A 20 -3.44 10.76 -16.74
C GLY A 20 -3.41 11.16 -18.21
N ASP A 21 -4.40 10.69 -18.98
CA ASP A 21 -4.69 11.14 -20.33
C ASP A 21 -6.20 11.01 -20.66
N ALA A 22 -6.59 11.31 -21.90
CA ALA A 22 -7.99 11.30 -22.33
C ALA A 22 -8.71 9.94 -22.17
N ARG A 23 -7.97 8.84 -21.99
CA ARG A 23 -8.52 7.48 -21.80
C ARG A 23 -8.74 7.14 -20.32
N GLY A 24 -8.15 7.90 -19.40
CA GLY A 24 -8.16 7.63 -17.97
C GLY A 24 -6.79 7.86 -17.34
N PHE A 25 -6.35 6.93 -16.49
CA PHE A 25 -5.07 7.03 -15.82
C PHE A 25 -4.34 5.68 -15.79
N PHE A 26 -3.03 5.76 -15.66
CA PHE A 26 -2.13 4.65 -15.43
C PHE A 26 -1.29 4.93 -14.17
N MET A 27 -1.10 3.93 -13.34
CA MET A 27 -0.16 3.98 -12.22
C MET A 27 0.38 2.60 -11.90
N GLU A 28 1.60 2.56 -11.39
CA GLU A 28 2.20 1.37 -10.81
C GLU A 28 1.85 1.35 -9.32
N THR A 29 0.94 0.46 -8.91
CA THR A 29 0.59 0.26 -7.50
C THR A 29 1.73 -0.39 -6.73
N TRP A 30 2.57 -1.18 -7.39
CA TRP A 30 3.78 -1.77 -6.84
C TRP A 30 4.88 -1.85 -7.89
N GLN A 31 6.13 -1.66 -7.47
CA GLN A 31 7.32 -1.90 -8.28
C GLN A 31 8.50 -2.24 -7.36
N ALA A 32 9.07 -3.44 -7.52
CA ALA A 32 10.06 -4.00 -6.59
C ALA A 32 11.19 -3.02 -6.20
N ALA A 33 11.94 -2.52 -7.19
CA ALA A 33 13.13 -1.69 -6.96
C ALA A 33 12.80 -0.40 -6.20
N ARG A 34 11.72 0.30 -6.58
CA ARG A 34 11.28 1.56 -5.98
C ARG A 34 10.83 1.38 -4.53
N TYR A 35 10.22 0.25 -4.21
CA TYR A 35 9.80 -0.07 -2.85
C TYR A 35 11.00 -0.50 -1.99
N GLN A 36 11.95 -1.24 -2.57
CA GLN A 36 13.22 -1.57 -1.92
C GLN A 36 14.05 -0.31 -1.62
N GLU A 37 14.16 0.62 -2.57
CA GLU A 37 14.81 1.94 -2.39
C GLU A 37 14.16 2.77 -1.27
N ALA A 38 12.86 2.56 -1.03
CA ALA A 38 12.09 3.17 0.06
C ALA A 38 12.23 2.41 1.41
N GLY A 39 13.08 1.38 1.49
CA GLY A 39 13.30 0.59 2.71
C GLY A 39 12.22 -0.47 3.00
N MET A 40 11.39 -0.81 2.02
CA MET A 40 10.33 -1.81 2.17
C MET A 40 10.75 -3.19 1.66
N PRO A 41 10.20 -4.28 2.21
CA PRO A 41 10.48 -5.63 1.72
C PRO A 41 9.98 -5.82 0.28
N GLU A 42 10.80 -6.48 -0.54
CA GLU A 42 10.48 -6.77 -1.94
C GLU A 42 9.43 -7.87 -2.11
N ARG A 43 9.28 -8.73 -1.10
CA ARG A 43 8.49 -9.95 -1.22
C ARG A 43 7.10 -9.80 -0.59
N PHE A 44 6.12 -9.51 -1.43
CA PHE A 44 4.71 -9.71 -1.11
C PHE A 44 4.33 -11.16 -1.40
N VAL A 45 3.84 -11.87 -0.38
CA VAL A 45 3.49 -13.30 -0.49
C VAL A 45 2.00 -13.54 -0.72
N GLN A 46 1.19 -12.49 -0.65
CA GLN A 46 -0.26 -12.57 -0.75
C GLN A 46 -0.80 -11.25 -1.30
N ASP A 47 -1.82 -11.36 -2.16
CA ASP A 47 -2.63 -10.25 -2.62
C ASP A 47 -4.09 -10.49 -2.23
N ASN A 48 -4.79 -9.42 -1.84
CA ASN A 48 -6.19 -9.46 -1.40
C ASN A 48 -6.97 -8.36 -2.10
N HIS A 49 -8.08 -8.72 -2.73
CA HIS A 49 -9.01 -7.75 -3.34
C HIS A 49 -10.37 -7.79 -2.64
N SER A 50 -10.89 -6.63 -2.26
CA SER A 50 -12.22 -6.52 -1.63
C SER A 50 -12.99 -5.32 -2.15
N ARG A 51 -14.32 -5.46 -2.19
CA ARG A 51 -15.27 -4.38 -2.47
C ARG A 51 -16.18 -4.18 -1.27
N SER A 52 -16.30 -2.94 -0.82
CA SER A 52 -17.21 -2.54 0.26
C SER A 52 -18.34 -1.68 -0.28
N ARG A 53 -19.55 -1.86 0.25
CA ARG A 53 -20.66 -0.91 0.06
C ARG A 53 -20.51 0.24 1.07
N ARG A 54 -21.17 1.37 0.80
CA ARG A 54 -21.18 2.54 1.72
C ARG A 54 -21.64 2.09 3.12
N GLY A 55 -20.90 2.51 4.15
CA GLY A 55 -21.20 2.23 5.56
C GLY A 55 -20.54 0.97 6.13
N VAL A 56 -19.80 0.19 5.32
CA VAL A 56 -19.06 -0.97 5.83
C VAL A 56 -17.76 -0.54 6.49
N LEU A 57 -17.54 -0.99 7.73
CA LEU A 57 -16.28 -0.84 8.47
C LEU A 57 -15.61 -2.21 8.60
N ARG A 58 -14.30 -2.31 8.27
CA ARG A 58 -13.48 -3.52 8.40
C ARG A 58 -12.26 -3.22 9.25
N GLY A 59 -12.23 -3.69 10.49
CA GLY A 59 -11.11 -3.48 11.40
C GLY A 59 -11.52 -3.44 12.87
N LEU A 60 -10.57 -3.29 13.80
CA LEU A 60 -9.11 -3.23 13.59
C LEU A 60 -8.50 -4.64 13.54
N HIS A 61 -7.67 -4.94 12.55
CA HIS A 61 -7.05 -6.27 12.36
C HIS A 61 -5.53 -6.20 12.52
N TYR A 62 -4.97 -7.04 13.39
CA TYR A 62 -3.53 -7.22 13.57
C TYR A 62 -3.19 -8.67 13.90
N GLN A 63 -1.91 -9.03 13.80
CA GLN A 63 -1.41 -10.37 14.12
C GLN A 63 -0.21 -10.23 15.07
N LEU A 64 -0.25 -10.93 16.21
CA LEU A 64 0.85 -10.99 17.18
C LEU A 64 1.87 -12.06 16.83
N VAL A 65 1.40 -13.21 16.35
CA VAL A 65 2.24 -14.33 15.91
C VAL A 65 2.32 -14.27 14.39
N GLN A 66 3.54 -14.27 13.84
CA GLN A 66 3.81 -14.06 12.42
C GLN A 66 3.19 -12.74 11.92
N PRO A 67 3.69 -11.58 12.39
CA PRO A 67 3.13 -10.28 12.06
C PRO A 67 3.17 -10.02 10.55
N GLN A 68 2.14 -9.35 10.04
CA GLN A 68 1.98 -9.07 8.62
C GLN A 68 2.07 -7.57 8.36
N GLY A 69 3.11 -7.16 7.63
CA GLY A 69 3.12 -5.87 6.94
C GLY A 69 2.14 -5.89 5.77
N LYS A 70 1.41 -4.79 5.55
CA LYS A 70 0.41 -4.67 4.49
C LYS A 70 0.67 -3.41 3.66
N LEU A 71 0.71 -3.57 2.34
CA LEU A 71 0.55 -2.49 1.39
C LEU A 71 -0.95 -2.43 1.06
N VAL A 72 -1.62 -1.34 1.44
CA VAL A 72 -3.09 -1.17 1.35
C VAL A 72 -3.43 0.08 0.56
#